data_AF-A0A2W1NP45-F1
#
_entry.id   AF-A0A2W1NP45-F1
#
_cell.length_a   1.000
_cell.length_b   1.000
_cell.length_c   1.000
_cell.angle_alpha   90.00
_cell.angle_beta   90.00
_cell.angle_gamma   90.00
#
_symmetry.space_group_name_H-M   'P 1'
#
loop_
_entity.id
_entity.type
_entity.pdbx_description
1 polymer ?
#
loop_
_entity_poly.entity_id
_entity_poly.type
_entity_poly.pdbx_seq_one_letter_code
_entity_poly.pdbx_strand_id
1 'polypeptide(L)'
;MHASLPGSNFGVIYVTVTQLNEEESAGIPKIYPSEPVTAPVSAHHIRMNNITEGVGGDAVTVLQLREGDTVRLYSDAKMSAAVQTMAGVDAVTTVQPGQSVATLDNLRLDDEGGILYISVTAQGKRESSKTIKKYEAQ
;
A
#
# COMPACT_ATOMS: atom_id res chain seq x y z
N MET A 1 -18.71 5.94 23.59
CA MET A 1 -17.81 6.64 22.66
C MET A 1 -18.54 6.83 21.34
N HIS A 2 -19.01 8.05 21.02
CA HIS A 2 -19.46 8.38 19.66
C HIS A 2 -18.23 8.81 18.87
N ALA A 3 -17.69 7.92 18.03
CA ALA A 3 -16.74 8.30 16.99
C ALA A 3 -17.56 8.58 15.72
N SER A 4 -17.74 9.85 15.37
CA SER A 4 -18.44 10.21 14.15
C SER A 4 -17.51 10.21 12.93
N LEU A 5 -17.95 9.38 11.97
CA LEU A 5 -17.93 9.47 10.49
C LEU A 5 -16.60 9.43 9.70
N PRO A 6 -16.50 8.55 8.67
CA PRO A 6 -15.39 8.50 7.72
C PRO A 6 -15.45 9.70 6.77
N GLY A 7 -14.48 10.62 6.86
CA GLY A 7 -14.36 11.70 5.88
C GLY A 7 -13.51 12.91 6.28
N SER A 8 -13.31 13.19 7.57
CA SER A 8 -12.39 14.24 8.02
C SER A 8 -11.01 13.65 8.29
N ASN A 9 -9.93 14.33 7.85
CA ASN A 9 -8.51 13.99 8.09
C ASN A 9 -8.08 14.01 9.58
N PHE A 10 -9.02 13.86 10.51
CA PHE A 10 -8.81 13.78 11.96
C PHE A 10 -10.03 13.14 12.62
N GLY A 11 -9.80 12.50 13.76
CA GLY A 11 -10.84 12.08 14.70
C GLY A 11 -11.00 13.09 15.83
N VAL A 12 -12.19 13.17 16.41
CA VAL A 12 -12.45 13.96 17.63
C VAL A 12 -13.01 13.04 18.69
N ILE A 13 -12.39 13.01 19.87
CA ILE A 13 -12.98 12.44 21.07
C ILE A 13 -13.45 13.58 21.97
N TYR A 14 -14.52 13.35 22.71
CA TYR A 14 -14.96 14.27 23.77
C TYR A 14 -14.63 13.63 25.11
N VAL A 15 -13.86 14.34 25.93
CA VAL A 15 -13.53 13.91 27.29
C VAL A 15 -14.49 14.57 28.25
N THR A 16 -15.16 13.77 29.05
CA THR A 16 -16.08 14.20 30.11
C THR A 16 -15.66 13.59 31.43
N VAL A 17 -16.08 14.23 32.53
CA VAL A 17 -15.91 13.72 33.89
C VAL A 17 -17.29 13.65 34.53
N THR A 18 -17.52 12.58 35.28
CA THR A 18 -18.73 12.42 36.10
C THR A 18 -18.29 12.15 37.53
N GLN A 19 -18.89 12.88 38.49
CA GLN A 19 -18.69 12.66 39.91
C GLN A 19 -19.96 12.06 40.54
N LEU A 20 -19.82 11.42 41.70
CA LEU A 20 -20.95 10.83 42.40
C LEU A 20 -21.95 11.94 42.78
N ASN A 21 -23.19 11.79 42.33
CA ASN A 21 -24.30 12.73 42.52
C ASN A 21 -24.16 14.07 41.77
N GLU A 22 -23.28 14.17 40.77
CA GLU A 22 -23.19 15.33 39.87
C GLU A 22 -23.56 14.94 38.43
N GLU A 23 -23.98 15.93 37.64
CA GLU A 23 -24.18 15.76 36.20
C GLU A 23 -22.83 15.66 35.47
N GLU A 24 -22.82 15.02 34.30
CA GLU A 24 -21.65 14.92 33.44
C GLU A 24 -21.16 16.31 33.01
N SER A 25 -19.85 16.54 33.08
CA SER A 25 -19.27 17.81 32.65
C SER A 25 -19.51 18.10 31.17
N ALA A 26 -19.39 19.36 30.76
CA ALA A 26 -19.29 19.68 29.34
C ALA A 26 -18.11 18.92 28.71
N GLY A 27 -18.33 18.32 27.54
CA GLY A 27 -17.31 17.56 26.82
C GLY A 27 -16.22 18.47 26.25
N ILE A 28 -14.97 18.20 26.62
CA ILE A 28 -13.81 18.90 26.06
C ILE A 28 -13.36 18.14 24.79
N PRO A 29 -13.36 18.78 23.60
CA PRO A 29 -12.95 18.12 22.37
C PRO A 29 -11.43 17.94 22.35
N LYS A 30 -10.98 16.72 22.01
CA LYS A 30 -9.59 16.43 21.71
C LYS A 30 -9.49 15.87 20.29
N ILE A 31 -8.73 16.59 19.47
CA ILE A 31 -8.49 16.27 18.06
C ILE A 31 -7.27 15.34 17.97
N TYR A 32 -7.41 14.30 17.16
CA TYR A 32 -6.32 13.40 16.79
C TYR A 32 -6.15 13.41 15.26
N PRO A 33 -4.98 13.83 14.74
CA PRO A 33 -4.77 13.88 13.30
C PRO A 33 -4.82 12.47 12.70
N SER A 34 -5.32 12.35 11.46
CA SER A 34 -5.23 11.09 10.73
C SER A 34 -3.78 10.68 10.49
N GLU A 35 -3.54 9.38 10.49
CA GLU A 35 -2.23 8.84 10.12
C GLU A 35 -1.88 9.22 8.67
N PRO A 36 -0.63 9.68 8.44
CA PRO A 36 -0.18 10.07 7.11
C PRO A 36 -0.23 8.87 6.16
N VAL A 37 -0.62 9.13 4.92
CA VAL A 37 -0.72 8.12 3.85
C VAL A 37 0.44 8.30 2.88
N THR A 38 0.98 7.18 2.41
CA THR A 38 2.00 7.18 1.36
C THR A 38 1.38 7.65 0.04
N ALA A 39 2.07 8.51 -0.70
CA ALA A 39 1.62 8.87 -2.04
C ALA A 39 1.79 7.67 -2.98
N PRO A 40 0.83 7.40 -3.89
CA PRO A 40 0.96 6.31 -4.86
C PRO A 40 2.17 6.55 -5.77
N VAL A 41 2.85 5.46 -6.14
CA VAL A 41 3.97 5.53 -7.09
C VAL A 41 3.46 5.86 -8.49
N SER A 42 4.21 6.65 -9.25
CA SER A 42 3.87 6.93 -10.65
C SER A 42 3.96 5.66 -11.50
N ALA A 43 2.99 5.43 -12.38
CA ALA A 43 3.03 4.33 -13.34
C ALA A 43 4.26 4.38 -14.27
N HIS A 44 4.85 5.56 -14.49
CA HIS A 44 6.08 5.73 -15.26
C HIS A 44 7.33 5.17 -14.55
N HIS A 45 7.27 5.01 -13.24
CA HIS A 45 8.35 4.42 -12.44
C HIS A 45 8.21 2.91 -12.27
N ILE A 46 7.22 2.30 -12.91
CA ILE A 46 6.98 0.85 -12.87
C ILE A 46 7.38 0.26 -14.22
N ARG A 47 8.27 -0.74 -14.18
CA ARG A 47 8.65 -1.56 -15.33
C ARG A 47 8.17 -2.98 -15.06
N MET A 48 7.62 -3.60 -16.10
CA MET A 48 7.14 -4.98 -16.07
C MET A 48 7.86 -5.76 -17.13
N ASN A 49 8.28 -6.97 -16.78
CA ASN A 49 8.90 -7.93 -17.65
C ASN A 49 8.05 -9.20 -17.60
N ASN A 50 7.30 -9.46 -18.67
CA ASN A 50 6.39 -10.59 -18.82
C ASN A 50 6.99 -11.56 -19.84
N ILE A 51 7.81 -12.49 -19.39
CA ILE A 51 8.62 -13.34 -20.26
C ILE A 51 7.77 -14.52 -20.75
N THR A 52 7.33 -14.51 -22.01
CA THR A 52 6.60 -15.65 -22.59
C THR A 52 7.55 -16.75 -23.11
N GLU A 53 8.78 -16.39 -23.50
CA GLU A 53 9.79 -17.32 -24.02
C GLU A 53 11.14 -17.19 -23.28
N GLY A 54 11.71 -18.33 -22.84
CA GLY A 54 13.03 -18.40 -22.24
C GLY A 54 13.08 -19.00 -20.83
N VAL A 55 14.23 -18.83 -20.15
CA VAL A 55 14.48 -19.32 -18.78
C VAL A 55 14.56 -18.11 -17.86
N GLY A 56 13.41 -17.66 -17.35
CA GLY A 56 13.28 -16.58 -16.38
C GLY A 56 11.83 -16.44 -15.94
N GLY A 57 11.60 -16.16 -14.65
CA GLY A 57 10.27 -15.79 -14.17
C GLY A 57 9.96 -14.32 -14.46
N ASP A 58 8.69 -13.96 -14.40
CA ASP A 58 8.28 -12.59 -14.62
C ASP A 58 8.76 -11.68 -13.49
N ALA A 59 8.94 -10.40 -13.82
CA ALA A 59 9.47 -9.42 -12.89
C ALA A 59 8.76 -8.08 -12.96
N VAL A 60 8.64 -7.43 -11.80
CA VAL A 60 8.18 -6.05 -11.66
C VAL A 60 9.25 -5.25 -10.94
N THR A 61 9.71 -4.18 -11.57
CA THR A 61 10.68 -3.24 -11.00
C THR A 61 10.02 -1.89 -10.75
N VAL A 62 10.12 -1.39 -9.52
CA VAL A 62 9.61 -0.07 -9.12
C VAL A 62 10.78 0.83 -8.77
N LEU A 63 10.82 2.00 -9.40
CA LEU A 63 11.91 2.99 -9.34
C LEU A 63 11.54 4.20 -8.47
N GLN A 64 12.54 5.04 -8.17
CA GLN A 64 12.37 6.32 -7.46
C GLN A 64 11.74 6.15 -6.06
N LEU A 65 12.09 5.05 -5.40
CA LEU A 65 11.68 4.76 -4.03
C LEU A 65 12.75 5.23 -3.04
N ARG A 66 12.40 5.21 -1.76
CA ARG A 66 13.34 5.43 -0.66
C ARG A 66 13.67 4.10 0.00
N GLU A 67 14.87 4.01 0.56
CA GLU A 67 15.25 2.92 1.45
C GLU A 67 14.16 2.64 2.49
N GLY A 68 13.80 1.37 2.65
CA GLY A 68 12.78 0.94 3.61
C GLY A 68 11.33 1.08 3.13
N ASP A 69 11.06 1.65 1.95
CA ASP A 69 9.73 1.60 1.36
C ASP A 69 9.35 0.14 1.03
N THR A 70 8.11 -0.24 1.32
CA THR A 70 7.58 -1.58 0.98
C THR A 70 6.68 -1.51 -0.25
N VAL A 71 6.95 -2.34 -1.24
CA VAL A 71 6.12 -2.51 -2.45
C VAL A 71 5.28 -3.78 -2.33
N ARG A 72 4.01 -3.72 -2.73
CA ARG A 72 3.13 -4.90 -2.86
C ARG A 72 2.41 -4.93 -4.20
N LEU A 73 2.21 -6.13 -4.74
CA LEU A 73 1.48 -6.36 -5.99
C LEU A 73 0.15 -7.07 -5.74
N TYR A 74 -0.88 -6.65 -6.47
CA TYR A 74 -2.24 -7.20 -6.37
C TYR A 74 -2.80 -7.48 -7.76
N SER A 75 -3.68 -8.48 -7.83
CA SER A 75 -4.42 -8.83 -9.04
C SER A 75 -5.66 -7.95 -9.26
N ASP A 76 -6.16 -7.29 -8.21
CA ASP A 76 -7.36 -6.44 -8.28
C ASP A 76 -7.26 -5.22 -7.34
N ALA A 77 -8.00 -4.16 -7.68
CA ALA A 77 -8.07 -2.91 -6.92
C ALA A 77 -8.56 -3.08 -5.48
N LYS A 78 -9.43 -4.07 -5.23
CA LYS A 78 -10.12 -4.27 -3.94
C LYS A 78 -9.42 -5.29 -3.05
N MET A 79 -8.44 -6.03 -3.57
CA MET A 79 -7.75 -7.07 -2.82
C MET A 79 -6.79 -6.46 -1.80
N SER A 80 -6.84 -7.02 -0.59
CA SER A 80 -5.92 -6.70 0.52
C SER A 80 -4.73 -7.65 0.60
N ALA A 81 -4.87 -8.87 0.07
CA ALA A 81 -3.80 -9.85 -0.04
C ALA A 81 -3.00 -9.64 -1.32
N ALA A 82 -1.67 -9.68 -1.22
CA ALA A 82 -0.80 -9.62 -2.38
C ALA A 82 -0.92 -10.89 -3.23
N VAL A 83 -0.56 -10.79 -4.51
CA VAL A 83 -0.40 -11.98 -5.36
C VAL A 83 0.75 -12.85 -4.83
N GLN A 84 0.71 -14.14 -5.12
CA GLN A 84 1.80 -15.05 -4.76
C GLN A 84 2.85 -15.09 -5.87
N THR A 85 4.11 -15.14 -5.46
CA THR A 85 5.21 -15.55 -6.34
C THR A 85 5.11 -17.05 -6.66
N MET A 86 5.90 -17.52 -7.63
CA MET A 86 6.03 -18.94 -7.96
C MET A 86 6.55 -19.78 -6.78
N ALA A 87 7.19 -19.17 -5.79
CA ALA A 87 7.62 -19.82 -4.56
C ALA A 87 6.50 -19.95 -3.51
N GLY A 88 5.29 -19.45 -3.80
CA GLY A 88 4.15 -19.50 -2.89
C GLY A 88 4.24 -18.53 -1.71
N VAL A 89 4.97 -17.42 -1.88
CA VAL A 89 5.03 -16.32 -0.91
C VAL A 89 4.48 -15.04 -1.50
N ASP A 90 3.93 -14.17 -0.65
CA ASP A 90 3.40 -12.86 -1.04
C ASP A 90 4.43 -12.06 -1.85
N ALA A 91 3.99 -11.46 -2.97
CA ALA A 91 4.77 -10.57 -3.82
C ALA A 91 4.93 -9.20 -3.15
N VAL A 92 5.74 -9.20 -2.10
CA VAL A 92 6.05 -8.05 -1.24
C VAL A 92 7.56 -7.94 -1.11
N THR A 93 8.08 -6.74 -1.30
CA THR A 93 9.52 -6.48 -1.17
C THR A 93 9.76 -5.14 -0.51
N THR A 94 10.90 -5.00 0.15
CA THR A 94 11.32 -3.75 0.80
C THR A 94 12.59 -3.25 0.12
N VAL A 95 12.64 -1.96 -0.16
CA VAL A 95 13.83 -1.32 -0.72
C VAL A 95 14.99 -1.47 0.25
N GLN A 96 16.07 -2.08 -0.25
CA GLN A 96 17.26 -2.39 0.55
C GLN A 96 18.05 -1.14 0.93
N PRO A 97 18.92 -1.22 1.95
CA PRO A 97 19.77 -0.11 2.33
C PRO A 97 20.60 0.47 1.17
N GLY A 98 20.61 1.79 1.05
CA GLY A 98 21.32 2.52 0.00
C GLY A 98 20.72 2.37 -1.41
N GLN A 99 19.55 1.74 -1.57
CA GLN A 99 18.87 1.58 -2.85
C GLN A 99 17.69 2.54 -3.00
N SER A 100 17.27 2.76 -4.25
CA SER A 100 16.07 3.53 -4.61
C SER A 100 15.14 2.75 -5.55
N VAL A 101 15.31 1.43 -5.58
CA VAL A 101 14.64 0.49 -6.49
C VAL A 101 14.24 -0.74 -5.70
N ALA A 102 13.08 -1.28 -6.03
CA ALA A 102 12.63 -2.57 -5.56
C ALA A 102 12.23 -3.44 -6.75
N THR A 103 12.69 -4.69 -6.75
CA THR A 103 12.35 -5.68 -7.77
C THR A 103 11.64 -6.86 -7.10
N LEU A 104 10.55 -7.29 -7.72
CA LEU A 104 9.84 -8.53 -7.41
C LEU A 104 10.01 -9.46 -8.60
N ASP A 105 10.77 -10.53 -8.40
CA ASP A 105 11.02 -11.58 -9.39
C ASP A 105 10.22 -12.85 -9.04
N ASN A 106 10.36 -13.89 -9.87
CA ASN A 106 9.64 -15.16 -9.71
C ASN A 106 8.12 -14.96 -9.68
N LEU A 107 7.61 -14.02 -10.48
CA LEU A 107 6.19 -13.85 -10.69
C LEU A 107 5.71 -14.76 -11.82
N ARG A 108 4.39 -14.93 -11.89
CA ARG A 108 3.71 -15.58 -13.00
C ARG A 108 2.57 -14.67 -13.45
N LEU A 109 2.84 -13.89 -14.47
CA LEU A 109 1.91 -13.01 -15.14
C LEU A 109 1.19 -13.76 -16.26
N ASP A 110 0.09 -13.18 -16.75
CA ASP A 110 -0.67 -13.77 -17.85
C ASP A 110 0.07 -13.57 -19.17
N ASP A 111 0.16 -14.62 -19.96
CA ASP A 111 0.85 -14.67 -21.26
C ASP A 111 0.17 -13.80 -22.31
N GLU A 112 -1.13 -13.54 -22.19
CA GLU A 112 -1.89 -12.60 -23.03
C GLU A 112 -1.72 -11.13 -22.61
N GLY A 113 -0.98 -10.86 -21.52
CA GLY A 113 -0.91 -9.56 -20.88
C GLY A 113 -2.07 -9.32 -19.91
N GLY A 114 -2.03 -8.20 -19.20
CA GLY A 114 -3.01 -7.93 -18.15
C GLY A 114 -2.79 -6.63 -17.39
N ILE A 115 -3.35 -6.57 -16.19
CA ILE A 115 -3.26 -5.43 -15.28
C ILE A 115 -2.73 -5.91 -13.93
N LEU A 116 -1.74 -5.19 -13.40
CA LEU A 116 -1.37 -5.26 -12.00
C LEU A 116 -1.73 -3.97 -11.27
N TYR A 117 -1.97 -4.12 -9.97
CA TYR A 117 -2.19 -3.02 -9.04
C TYR A 117 -1.02 -3.00 -8.05
N ILE A 118 -0.37 -1.86 -7.90
CA ILE A 118 0.87 -1.72 -7.15
C ILE A 118 0.69 -0.67 -6.05
N SER A 119 1.00 -1.01 -4.80
CA SER A 119 1.04 -0.04 -3.71
C SER A 119 2.47 0.15 -3.19
N VAL A 120 2.68 1.27 -2.51
CA VAL A 120 3.89 1.53 -1.73
C VAL A 120 3.48 1.92 -0.31
N THR A 121 4.22 1.41 0.68
CA THR A 121 4.13 1.84 2.07
C THR A 121 5.46 2.44 2.49
N ALA A 122 5.50 3.75 2.70
CA ALA A 122 6.66 4.41 3.28
C ALA A 122 6.72 4.18 4.79
N GLN A 123 7.93 4.20 5.35
CA GLN A 123 8.12 4.00 6.79
C GLN A 123 7.28 4.99 7.62
N GLY A 124 6.59 4.46 8.63
CA GLY A 124 5.74 5.25 9.53
C GLY A 124 4.48 5.84 8.90
N LYS A 125 4.11 5.41 7.68
CA LYS A 125 2.90 5.84 6.99
C LYS A 125 2.00 4.65 6.66
N ARG A 126 0.73 4.95 6.41
CA ARG A 126 -0.20 3.98 5.82
C ARG A 126 0.13 3.74 4.35
N GLU A 127 -0.27 2.57 3.87
CA GLU A 127 -0.15 2.16 2.48
C GLU A 127 -0.84 3.15 1.53
N SER A 128 -0.24 3.37 0.36
CA SER A 128 -0.81 4.22 -0.68
C SER A 128 -2.08 3.63 -1.30
N SER A 129 -2.81 4.45 -2.04
CA SER A 129 -3.71 3.91 -3.06
C SER A 129 -2.90 3.08 -4.08
N LYS A 130 -3.56 2.12 -4.75
CA LYS A 130 -2.90 1.28 -5.73
C LYS A 130 -2.78 2.01 -7.07
N THR A 131 -1.60 1.95 -7.67
CA THR A 131 -1.33 2.39 -9.03
C THR A 131 -1.61 1.25 -10.00
N ILE A 132 -2.38 1.53 -11.05
CA ILE A 132 -2.70 0.57 -12.10
C ILE A 132 -1.56 0.55 -13.12
N LYS A 133 -1.07 -0.64 -13.47
CA LYS A 133 -0.09 -0.82 -14.54
C LYS A 133 -0.56 -1.93 -15.48
N LYS A 134 -0.79 -1.55 -16.74
CA LYS A 134 -1.01 -2.52 -17.82
C LYS A 134 0.33 -3.08 -18.27
N TYR A 135 0.35 -4.37 -18.57
CA TYR A 135 1.44 -5.05 -19.26
C TYR A 135 0.86 -5.84 -20.43
N GLU A 136 1.65 -6.02 -21.47
CA GLU A 136 1.30 -6.85 -22.62
C GLU A 136 2.08 -8.17 -22.53
N ALA A 137 1.73 -9.12 -23.38
CA ALA A 137 2.61 -10.22 -23.73
C ALA A 137 3.96 -9.67 -24.26
N GLN A 138 5.08 -10.29 -23.92
CA GLN A 138 6.38 -10.01 -24.56
C GLN A 138 6.97 -11.23 -25.23
#